data_AF-A0A1F8NRJ9-F1
#
_entry.id   AF-A0A1F8NRJ9-F1
#
_cell.length_a   1.000
_cell.length_b   1.000
_cell.length_c   1.000
_cell.angle_alpha   90.00
_cell.angle_beta   90.00
_cell.angle_gamma   90.00
#
_symmetry.space_group_name_H-M   'P 1'
#
loop_
_entity.id
_entity.type
_entity.pdbx_description
1 polymer ?
#
loop_
_entity_poly.entity_id
_entity_poly.type
_entity_poly.pdbx_seq_one_letter_code
_entity_poly.pdbx_strand_id
1 'polypeptide(L)'
;MGEITYPPDFQYYTAEQQAQYMQAIQSTQGPVFVYVLPAITSLLGVWFGWLILGGMLHLVTTLFGGRGSTAISMNIVAWSSLALVVREVVQIVYMLITKNLISNPGLSGFSLPGDSGWPVIVGQILRLIDIYIIWQILLLILGVRLSTGLNPTKSTIAVLITVLIILLLQTGLSYLVSVLGNLTITRPFFF
;
A
#
# COMPACT_ATOMS: atom_id res chain seq x y z
N MET A 1 5.39 -20.76 10.84
CA MET A 1 5.85 -21.32 9.54
C MET A 1 4.60 -21.55 8.71
N GLY A 2 4.59 -21.13 7.44
CA GLY A 2 3.45 -21.39 6.56
C GLY A 2 3.27 -22.90 6.35
N GLU A 3 2.03 -23.35 6.32
CA GLU A 3 1.70 -24.74 6.03
C GLU A 3 2.22 -25.10 4.63
N ILE A 4 2.89 -26.24 4.48
CA ILE A 4 3.39 -26.68 3.17
C ILE A 4 2.18 -27.15 2.37
N THR A 5 1.71 -26.32 1.45
CA THR A 5 0.64 -26.69 0.52
C THR A 5 1.23 -27.46 -0.65
N TYR A 6 0.93 -28.74 -0.75
CA TYR A 6 1.36 -29.54 -1.89
C TYR A 6 0.55 -29.19 -3.15
N PRO A 7 1.16 -29.28 -4.35
CA PRO A 7 0.43 -29.17 -5.60
C PRO A 7 -0.66 -30.26 -5.70
N PRO A 8 -1.70 -30.05 -6.51
CA PRO A 8 -2.61 -31.13 -6.88
C PRO A 8 -1.82 -32.33 -7.41
N ASP A 9 -2.27 -33.54 -7.03
CA ASP A 9 -1.68 -34.81 -7.50
C ASP A 9 -0.21 -35.02 -7.15
N PHE A 10 0.31 -34.35 -6.11
CA PHE A 10 1.71 -34.45 -5.68
C PHE A 10 2.14 -35.90 -5.40
N GLN A 11 1.24 -36.76 -4.92
CA GLN A 11 1.54 -38.19 -4.70
C GLN A 11 1.93 -38.94 -5.98
N TYR A 12 1.57 -38.43 -7.16
CA TYR A 12 1.88 -39.03 -8.45
C TYR A 12 3.15 -38.44 -9.09
N TYR A 13 3.78 -37.45 -8.45
CA TYR A 13 5.03 -36.88 -8.95
C TYR A 13 6.16 -37.90 -8.77
N THR A 14 7.15 -37.89 -9.66
CA THR A 14 8.33 -38.74 -9.48
C THR A 14 9.09 -38.35 -8.21
N ALA A 15 9.85 -39.29 -7.63
CA ALA A 15 10.64 -39.00 -6.42
C ALA A 15 11.58 -37.78 -6.61
N GLU A 16 12.12 -37.62 -7.82
CA GLU A 16 12.96 -36.48 -8.21
C GLU A 16 12.16 -35.17 -8.25
N GLN A 17 10.95 -35.17 -8.81
CA GLN A 17 10.07 -34.00 -8.85
C GLN A 17 9.62 -33.59 -7.44
N GLN A 18 9.28 -34.56 -6.59
CA GLN A 18 8.94 -34.30 -5.19
C GLN A 18 10.11 -33.68 -4.44
N ALA A 19 11.33 -34.22 -4.62
CA ALA A 19 12.54 -33.68 -4.00
C ALA A 19 12.86 -32.25 -4.47
N GLN A 20 12.75 -31.97 -5.79
CA GLN A 20 12.94 -30.63 -6.34
C GLN A 20 11.93 -29.62 -5.79
N TYR A 21 10.67 -30.02 -5.67
CA TYR A 21 9.61 -29.17 -5.12
C TYR A 21 9.88 -28.82 -3.65
N MET A 22 10.25 -29.81 -2.84
CA MET A 22 10.61 -29.59 -1.43
C MET A 22 11.86 -28.71 -1.30
N GLN A 23 12.86 -28.91 -2.15
CA GLN A 23 14.06 -28.06 -2.20
C GLN A 23 13.72 -26.62 -2.59
N ALA A 24 12.79 -26.41 -3.53
CA ALA A 24 12.34 -25.09 -3.94
C ALA A 24 11.58 -24.37 -2.81
N ILE A 25 10.70 -25.05 -2.09
CA ILE A 25 10.03 -24.50 -0.90
C ILE A 25 11.04 -24.09 0.16
N GLN A 26 12.01 -24.96 0.45
CA GLN A 26 13.04 -24.66 1.44
C GLN A 26 13.88 -23.44 1.02
N SER A 27 14.13 -23.29 -0.29
CA SER A 27 14.85 -22.14 -0.85
C SER A 27 14.06 -20.84 -0.74
N THR A 28 12.73 -20.86 -0.95
CA THR A 28 11.85 -19.67 -0.81
C THR A 28 11.50 -19.33 0.64
N GLN A 29 11.80 -20.21 1.59
CA GLN A 29 11.74 -19.93 3.03
C GLN A 29 13.03 -19.33 3.60
N GLY A 30 14.07 -19.17 2.76
CA GLY A 30 15.32 -18.56 3.17
C GLY A 30 15.20 -17.07 3.56
N PRO A 31 16.16 -16.51 4.32
CA PRO A 31 16.09 -15.14 4.81
C PRO A 31 15.93 -14.06 3.72
N VAL A 32 16.48 -14.33 2.52
CA VAL A 32 16.38 -13.41 1.38
C VAL A 32 14.93 -13.24 0.92
N PHE A 33 14.18 -14.34 0.80
CA PHE A 33 12.80 -14.31 0.33
C PHE A 33 11.82 -13.83 1.40
N VAL A 34 12.06 -14.17 2.66
CA VAL A 34 11.16 -13.80 3.77
C VAL A 34 11.38 -12.37 4.24
N TYR A 35 12.62 -11.85 4.21
CA TYR A 35 12.94 -10.54 4.79
C TYR A 35 13.49 -9.55 3.76
N VAL A 36 14.51 -9.93 2.97
CA VAL A 36 15.25 -8.98 2.13
C VAL A 36 14.40 -8.50 0.95
N LEU A 37 13.80 -9.42 0.19
CA LEU A 37 12.99 -9.04 -0.96
C LEU A 37 11.77 -8.21 -0.56
N PRO A 38 10.96 -8.58 0.46
CA PRO A 38 9.87 -7.74 0.94
C PRO A 38 10.32 -6.36 1.44
N ALA A 39 11.50 -6.27 2.08
CA ALA A 39 12.03 -4.98 2.51
C ALA A 39 12.40 -4.07 1.33
N ILE A 40 13.04 -4.62 0.30
CA ILE A 40 13.39 -3.88 -0.92
C ILE A 40 12.13 -3.42 -1.65
N THR A 41 11.15 -4.31 -1.86
CA THR A 41 9.90 -3.95 -2.54
C THR A 41 9.12 -2.89 -1.76
N SER A 42 9.09 -2.98 -0.43
CA SER A 42 8.46 -1.98 0.43
C SER A 42 9.15 -0.62 0.32
N LEU A 43 10.49 -0.59 0.33
CA LEU A 43 11.26 0.66 0.21
C LEU A 43 11.05 1.33 -1.16
N LEU A 44 11.04 0.54 -2.23
CA LEU A 44 10.70 1.02 -3.57
C LEU A 44 9.28 1.60 -3.60
N GLY A 45 8.32 0.90 -2.97
CA GLY A 45 6.94 1.38 -2.83
C GLY A 45 6.85 2.75 -2.16
N VAL A 46 7.63 2.99 -1.11
CA VAL A 46 7.71 4.31 -0.44
C VAL A 46 8.23 5.38 -1.38
N TRP A 47 9.31 5.09 -2.13
CA TRP A 47 9.89 6.04 -3.08
C TRP A 47 8.92 6.39 -4.21
N PHE A 48 8.27 5.40 -4.82
CA PHE A 48 7.26 5.64 -5.85
C PHE A 48 6.05 6.40 -5.30
N GLY A 49 5.55 6.02 -4.12
CA GLY A 49 4.44 6.71 -3.46
C GLY A 49 4.74 8.19 -3.21
N TRP A 50 5.97 8.48 -2.75
CA TRP A 50 6.43 9.86 -2.55
C TRP A 50 6.45 10.65 -3.87
N LEU A 51 7.05 10.10 -4.93
CA LEU A 51 7.12 10.77 -6.23
C LEU A 51 5.74 11.03 -6.82
N ILE A 52 4.83 10.05 -6.74
CA ILE A 52 3.47 10.17 -7.26
C ILE A 52 2.69 11.22 -6.48
N LEU A 53 2.72 11.18 -5.14
CA LEU A 53 1.99 12.13 -4.30
C LEU A 53 2.56 13.55 -4.43
N GLY A 54 3.89 13.71 -4.43
CA GLY A 54 4.56 15.00 -4.60
C GLY A 54 4.34 15.61 -6.00
N GLY A 55 4.44 14.79 -7.04
CA GLY A 55 4.15 15.20 -8.42
C GLY A 55 2.69 15.60 -8.59
N MET A 56 1.75 14.78 -8.09
CA MET A 56 0.32 15.08 -8.12
C MET A 56 -0.01 16.36 -7.36
N LEU A 57 0.58 16.56 -6.17
CA LEU A 57 0.39 17.76 -5.37
C LEU A 57 0.87 18.99 -6.13
N HIS A 58 2.05 18.91 -6.76
CA HIS A 58 2.56 19.99 -7.59
C HIS A 58 1.60 20.31 -8.75
N LEU A 59 1.18 19.32 -9.53
CA LEU A 59 0.27 19.52 -10.67
C LEU A 59 -1.06 20.17 -10.25
N VAL A 60 -1.68 19.67 -9.17
CA VAL A 60 -2.93 20.22 -8.67
C VAL A 60 -2.71 21.65 -8.16
N THR A 61 -1.68 21.91 -7.35
CA THR A 61 -1.43 23.29 -6.87
C THR A 61 -1.15 24.28 -8.01
N THR A 62 -0.43 23.85 -9.05
CA THR A 62 -0.20 24.65 -10.27
C THR A 62 -1.51 24.93 -11.02
N LEU A 63 -2.42 23.95 -11.13
CA LEU A 63 -3.74 24.14 -11.74
C LEU A 63 -4.58 25.19 -10.99
N PHE A 64 -4.44 25.27 -9.67
CA PHE A 64 -5.10 26.30 -8.84
C PHE A 64 -4.37 27.66 -8.85
N GLY A 65 -3.26 27.78 -9.58
CA GLY A 65 -2.45 29.01 -9.72
C GLY A 65 -1.38 29.19 -8.64
N GLY A 66 -0.98 28.11 -7.97
CA GLY A 66 0.09 28.13 -6.97
C GLY A 66 1.46 28.37 -7.61
N ARG A 67 2.37 29.03 -6.87
CA ARG A 67 3.72 29.40 -7.34
C ARG A 67 4.84 28.57 -6.71
N GLY A 68 4.49 27.46 -6.04
CA GLY A 68 5.46 26.57 -5.43
C GLY A 68 6.22 25.76 -6.49
N SER A 69 7.51 25.52 -6.27
CA SER A 69 8.30 24.65 -7.14
C SER A 69 8.00 23.17 -6.88
N THR A 70 8.30 22.29 -7.83
CA THR A 70 8.18 20.83 -7.65
C THR A 70 8.98 20.35 -6.44
N ALA A 71 10.17 20.90 -6.21
CA ALA A 71 11.02 20.56 -5.08
C ALA A 71 10.34 20.87 -3.73
N ILE A 72 9.60 21.97 -3.65
CA ILE A 72 8.81 22.32 -2.47
C ILE A 72 7.70 21.30 -2.25
N SER A 73 6.93 20.95 -3.29
CA SER A 73 5.87 19.93 -3.20
C SER A 73 6.41 18.58 -2.75
N MET A 74 7.56 18.16 -3.29
CA MET A 74 8.23 16.92 -2.88
C MET A 74 8.62 16.96 -1.39
N ASN A 75 9.24 18.05 -0.92
CA ASN A 75 9.63 18.19 0.48
C ASN A 75 8.41 18.21 1.42
N ILE A 76 7.34 18.92 1.06
CA ILE A 76 6.10 18.95 1.86
C ILE A 76 5.54 17.54 2.01
N VAL A 77 5.48 16.78 0.92
CA VAL A 77 5.01 15.39 0.96
C VAL A 77 5.92 14.52 1.83
N ALA A 78 7.24 14.66 1.72
CA ALA A 78 8.20 13.92 2.52
C ALA A 78 7.96 14.10 4.02
N TRP A 79 7.90 15.37 4.46
CA TRP A 79 7.72 15.72 5.87
C TRP A 79 6.32 15.37 6.38
N SER A 80 5.29 15.56 5.57
CA SER A 80 3.92 15.20 5.94
C SER A 80 3.74 13.68 6.07
N SER A 81 4.49 12.90 5.27
CA SER A 81 4.44 11.44 5.30
C SER A 81 5.07 10.84 6.57
N LEU A 82 5.78 11.62 7.39
CA LEU A 82 6.24 11.16 8.71
C LEU A 82 5.08 10.71 9.61
N ALA A 83 3.90 11.29 9.46
CA ALA A 83 2.71 10.83 10.18
C ALA A 83 2.41 9.34 9.90
N LEU A 84 2.62 8.90 8.65
CA LEU A 84 2.45 7.50 8.26
C LEU A 84 3.61 6.64 8.80
N VAL A 85 4.82 7.16 8.88
CA VAL A 85 5.95 6.44 9.50
C VAL A 85 5.66 6.16 10.97
N VAL A 86 5.10 7.14 11.70
CA VAL A 86 4.69 6.95 13.10
C VAL A 86 3.64 5.84 13.22
N ARG A 87 2.67 5.78 12.30
CA ARG A 87 1.71 4.67 12.24
C ARG A 87 2.40 3.32 12.13
N GLU A 88 3.32 3.16 11.18
CA GLU A 88 4.02 1.89 10.98
C GLU A 88 4.80 1.48 12.23
N VAL A 89 5.49 2.42 12.89
CA VAL A 89 6.19 2.16 14.15
C VAL A 89 5.23 1.68 15.23
N VAL A 90 4.08 2.34 15.40
CA VAL A 90 3.06 1.93 16.39
C VAL A 90 2.51 0.54 16.08
N GLN A 91 2.21 0.24 14.82
CA GLN A 91 1.73 -1.08 14.40
C GLN A 91 2.78 -2.17 14.61
N ILE A 92 4.05 -1.90 14.28
CA ILE A 92 5.16 -2.82 14.51
C ILE A 92 5.31 -3.12 16.00
N VAL A 93 5.35 -2.09 16.85
CA VAL A 93 5.45 -2.24 18.31
C VAL A 93 4.28 -3.07 18.85
N TYR A 94 3.05 -2.78 18.41
CA TYR A 94 1.87 -3.56 18.78
C TYR A 94 2.00 -5.04 18.38
N MET A 95 2.38 -5.34 17.13
CA MET A 95 2.53 -6.72 16.66
C MET A 95 3.67 -7.45 17.39
N LEU A 96 4.76 -6.75 17.73
CA LEU A 96 5.87 -7.32 18.47
C LEU A 96 5.51 -7.67 19.92
N ILE A 97 4.68 -6.86 20.57
CA ILE A 97 4.22 -7.09 21.95
C ILE A 97 3.16 -8.19 21.97
N THR A 98 2.13 -8.08 21.12
CA THR A 98 0.98 -8.99 21.13
C THR A 98 1.23 -10.31 20.42
N LYS A 99 2.25 -10.38 19.56
CA LYS A 99 2.53 -11.50 18.65
C LYS A 99 1.36 -11.84 17.71
N ASN A 100 0.44 -10.89 17.52
CA ASN A 100 -0.71 -11.02 16.64
C ASN A 100 -0.61 -10.02 15.49
N LEU A 101 -0.95 -10.48 14.28
CA LEU A 101 -1.04 -9.61 13.11
C LEU A 101 -2.28 -8.71 13.21
N ILE A 102 -2.17 -7.50 12.68
CA ILE A 102 -3.32 -6.58 12.57
C ILE A 102 -4.16 -7.02 11.38
N SER A 103 -5.28 -7.69 11.65
CA SER A 103 -6.18 -8.19 10.61
C SER A 103 -7.03 -7.09 9.97
N ASN A 104 -7.43 -6.07 10.73
CA ASN A 104 -8.31 -4.99 10.28
C ASN A 104 -7.67 -3.61 10.57
N PRO A 105 -6.78 -3.10 9.69
CA PRO A 105 -6.14 -1.80 9.89
C PRO A 105 -7.11 -0.63 9.68
N GLY A 106 -6.82 0.52 10.29
CA GLY A 106 -7.63 1.73 10.14
C GLY A 106 -9.08 1.52 10.55
N LEU A 107 -10.02 1.91 9.69
CA LEU A 107 -11.45 1.73 9.90
C LEU A 107 -12.01 0.46 9.21
N SER A 108 -11.16 -0.40 8.65
CA SER A 108 -11.64 -1.58 7.90
C SER A 108 -12.47 -2.57 8.72
N GLY A 109 -12.33 -2.56 10.05
CA GLY A 109 -13.16 -3.34 10.97
C GLY A 109 -14.65 -2.98 10.94
N PHE A 110 -15.02 -1.84 10.36
CA PHE A 110 -16.42 -1.44 10.14
C PHE A 110 -16.99 -1.90 8.80
N SER A 111 -16.18 -2.55 7.94
CA SER A 111 -16.66 -3.08 6.67
C SER A 111 -17.48 -4.36 6.88
N LEU A 112 -18.49 -4.56 6.02
CA LEU A 112 -19.24 -5.80 5.99
C LEU A 112 -18.36 -6.94 5.46
N PRO A 113 -18.46 -8.16 6.02
CA PRO A 113 -17.80 -9.32 5.45
C PRO A 113 -18.24 -9.54 4.00
N GLY A 114 -17.30 -9.85 3.12
CA GLY A 114 -17.60 -10.18 1.74
C GLY A 114 -16.35 -10.53 0.95
N ASP A 115 -16.49 -11.56 0.09
CA ASP A 115 -15.37 -12.10 -0.68
C ASP A 115 -15.24 -11.48 -2.09
N SER A 116 -16.21 -10.64 -2.49
CA SER A 116 -16.19 -9.96 -3.79
C SER A 116 -17.06 -8.70 -3.81
N GLY A 117 -16.87 -7.88 -4.85
CA GLY A 117 -17.73 -6.73 -5.14
C GLY A 117 -17.51 -5.52 -4.21
N TRP A 118 -18.59 -4.79 -3.95
CA TRP A 118 -18.56 -3.51 -3.22
C TRP A 118 -18.01 -3.58 -1.79
N PRO A 119 -18.32 -4.62 -0.96
CA PRO A 119 -17.77 -4.73 0.39
C PRO A 119 -16.25 -4.76 0.43
N VAL A 120 -15.61 -5.46 -0.52
CA VAL A 120 -14.15 -5.52 -0.64
C VAL A 120 -13.58 -4.13 -0.92
N ILE A 121 -14.16 -3.40 -1.87
CA ILE A 121 -13.71 -2.04 -2.22
C ILE A 121 -13.85 -1.09 -1.03
N VAL A 122 -14.99 -1.12 -0.33
CA VAL A 122 -15.22 -0.31 0.87
C VAL A 122 -14.24 -0.67 1.98
N GLY A 123 -13.98 -1.95 2.22
CA GLY A 123 -12.98 -2.42 3.18
C GLY A 123 -11.57 -1.89 2.87
N GLN A 124 -11.17 -1.88 1.59
CA GLN A 124 -9.88 -1.33 1.16
C GLN A 124 -9.80 0.19 1.38
N ILE A 125 -10.87 0.94 1.11
CA ILE A 125 -10.91 2.39 1.38
C ILE A 125 -10.78 2.63 2.89
N LEU A 126 -11.59 1.95 3.69
CA LEU A 126 -11.61 2.11 5.15
C LEU A 126 -10.28 1.71 5.79
N ARG A 127 -9.55 0.76 5.19
CA ARG A 127 -8.19 0.39 5.62
C ARG A 127 -7.21 1.56 5.55
N LEU A 128 -7.39 2.47 4.60
CA LEU A 128 -6.53 3.65 4.42
C LEU A 128 -6.93 4.83 5.32
N ILE A 129 -8.11 4.76 5.95
CA ILE A 129 -8.62 5.83 6.82
C ILE A 129 -8.26 5.51 8.27
N ASP A 130 -7.50 6.40 8.88
CA ASP A 130 -7.10 6.36 10.29
C ASP A 130 -6.76 7.78 10.80
N ILE A 131 -6.28 7.89 12.04
CA ILE A 131 -5.88 9.19 12.60
C ILE A 131 -4.61 9.76 11.95
N TYR A 132 -3.76 8.92 11.39
CA TYR A 132 -2.47 9.31 10.81
C TYR A 132 -2.61 9.89 9.42
N ILE A 133 -3.58 9.41 8.60
CA ILE A 133 -3.92 10.07 7.33
C ILE A 133 -4.52 11.46 7.58
N ILE A 134 -5.33 11.63 8.63
CA ILE A 134 -5.86 12.95 9.01
C ILE A 134 -4.70 13.88 9.39
N TRP A 135 -3.75 13.38 10.20
CA TRP A 135 -2.54 14.12 10.55
C TRP A 135 -1.72 14.50 9.31
N GLN A 136 -1.49 13.56 8.38
CA GLN A 136 -0.79 13.84 7.12
C GLN A 136 -1.50 14.92 6.30
N ILE A 137 -2.83 14.85 6.15
CA ILE A 137 -3.63 15.84 5.41
C ILE A 137 -3.45 17.23 6.03
N LEU A 138 -3.51 17.35 7.36
CA LEU A 138 -3.31 18.63 8.04
C LEU A 138 -1.92 19.21 7.77
N LEU A 139 -0.87 18.39 7.81
CA LEU A 139 0.49 18.81 7.47
C LEU A 139 0.64 19.22 6.01
N LEU A 140 0.00 18.50 5.08
CA LEU A 140 -0.03 18.86 3.65
C LEU A 140 -0.71 20.22 3.42
N ILE A 141 -1.87 20.45 4.05
CA ILE A 141 -2.59 21.73 3.96
C ILE A 141 -1.72 22.87 4.47
N LEU A 142 -1.09 22.68 5.62
CA LEU A 142 -0.18 23.68 6.20
C LEU A 142 1.00 23.96 5.28
N GLY A 143 1.67 22.92 4.79
CA GLY A 143 2.80 23.03 3.88
C GLY A 143 2.44 23.78 2.59
N VAL A 144 1.34 23.41 1.94
CA VAL A 144 0.87 24.06 0.71
C VAL A 144 0.52 25.54 0.96
N ARG A 145 -0.22 25.82 2.04
CA ARG A 145 -0.63 27.19 2.39
C ARG A 145 0.57 28.11 2.61
N LEU A 146 1.61 27.62 3.27
CA LEU A 146 2.80 28.42 3.61
C LEU A 146 3.76 28.62 2.43
N SER A 147 3.65 27.83 1.35
CA SER A 147 4.69 27.75 0.33
C SER A 147 4.24 28.08 -1.09
N THR A 148 2.94 27.99 -1.39
CA THR A 148 2.43 28.15 -2.77
C THR A 148 1.80 29.52 -3.05
N GLY A 149 1.56 30.33 -2.01
CA GLY A 149 0.87 31.61 -2.12
C GLY A 149 -0.63 31.50 -2.44
N LEU A 150 -1.18 30.28 -2.43
CA LEU A 150 -2.61 30.05 -2.57
C LEU A 150 -3.36 30.54 -1.33
N ASN A 151 -4.60 31.01 -1.52
CA ASN A 151 -5.47 31.30 -0.39
C ASN A 151 -5.81 29.99 0.39
N PRO A 152 -6.26 30.09 1.65
CA PRO A 152 -6.50 28.90 2.48
C PRO A 152 -7.50 27.91 1.88
N THR A 153 -8.56 28.40 1.25
CA THR A 153 -9.60 27.58 0.62
C THR A 153 -9.04 26.77 -0.55
N LYS A 154 -8.34 27.41 -1.48
CA LYS A 154 -7.71 26.74 -2.64
C LYS A 154 -6.65 25.75 -2.18
N SER A 155 -5.85 26.10 -1.17
CA SER A 155 -4.84 25.18 -0.59
C SER A 155 -5.50 23.91 -0.05
N THR A 156 -6.59 24.07 0.70
CA THR A 156 -7.33 22.95 1.29
C THR A 156 -7.95 22.07 0.21
N ILE A 157 -8.64 22.67 -0.76
CA ILE A 157 -9.26 21.94 -1.88
C ILE A 157 -8.21 21.21 -2.71
N ALA A 158 -7.09 21.86 -3.03
CA ALA A 158 -6.00 21.23 -3.78
C ALA A 158 -5.48 19.97 -3.08
N VAL A 159 -5.19 20.06 -1.77
CA VAL A 159 -4.73 18.90 -1.00
C VAL A 159 -5.79 17.80 -0.94
N LEU A 160 -7.05 18.13 -0.68
CA LEU A 160 -8.12 17.14 -0.61
C LEU A 160 -8.32 16.42 -1.95
N ILE A 161 -8.25 17.13 -3.07
CA ILE A 161 -8.32 16.53 -4.42
C ILE A 161 -7.12 15.60 -4.64
N THR A 162 -5.90 16.06 -4.35
CA THR A 162 -4.70 15.23 -4.50
C THR A 162 -4.81 13.95 -3.66
N VAL A 163 -5.18 14.07 -2.39
CA VAL A 163 -5.30 12.90 -1.49
C VAL A 163 -6.40 11.96 -1.97
N LEU A 164 -7.56 12.49 -2.39
CA LEU A 164 -8.64 11.67 -2.93
C LEU A 164 -8.20 10.87 -4.16
N ILE A 165 -7.51 11.50 -5.12
CA ILE A 165 -6.98 10.83 -6.31
C ILE A 165 -6.02 9.70 -5.90
N ILE A 166 -5.13 9.96 -4.94
CA ILE A 166 -4.14 9.00 -4.47
C ILE A 166 -4.81 7.81 -3.75
N LEU A 167 -5.84 8.07 -2.93
CA LEU A 167 -6.60 7.00 -2.27
C LEU A 167 -7.35 6.13 -3.28
N LEU A 168 -7.96 6.74 -4.31
CA LEU A 168 -8.62 6.02 -5.38
C LEU A 168 -7.62 5.18 -6.20
N LEU A 169 -6.44 5.73 -6.50
CA LEU A 169 -5.37 5.00 -7.19
C LEU A 169 -4.91 3.78 -6.39
N GLN A 170 -4.66 3.95 -5.08
CA GLN A 170 -4.23 2.86 -4.20
C GLN A 170 -5.28 1.78 -4.06
N THR A 171 -6.54 2.17 -3.87
CA THR A 171 -7.67 1.23 -3.75
C THR A 171 -7.88 0.48 -5.07
N GLY A 172 -7.86 1.19 -6.19
CA GLY A 172 -8.02 0.61 -7.52
C GLY A 172 -6.90 -0.38 -7.84
N LEU A 173 -5.64 -0.02 -7.58
CA LEU A 173 -4.51 -0.91 -7.78
C LEU A 173 -4.59 -2.16 -6.89
N SER A 174 -4.92 -1.98 -5.61
CA SER A 174 -5.07 -3.09 -4.66
C SER A 174 -6.18 -4.05 -5.08
N TYR A 175 -7.31 -3.51 -5.55
CA TYR A 175 -8.40 -4.30 -6.10
C TYR A 175 -7.97 -5.08 -7.35
N LEU A 176 -7.29 -4.42 -8.30
CA LEU A 176 -6.77 -5.08 -9.50
C LEU A 176 -5.83 -6.23 -9.16
N VAL A 177 -4.90 -6.04 -8.23
CA VAL A 177 -3.99 -7.10 -7.75
C VAL A 177 -4.77 -8.25 -7.13
N SER A 178 -5.82 -7.96 -6.34
CA SER A 178 -6.66 -9.01 -5.74
C SER A 178 -7.40 -9.84 -6.79
N VAL A 179 -7.92 -9.19 -7.84
CA VAL A 179 -8.61 -9.88 -8.95
C VAL A 179 -7.62 -10.75 -9.71
N LEU A 180 -6.44 -10.23 -10.04
CA LEU A 180 -5.39 -10.98 -10.76
C LEU A 180 -4.86 -12.16 -9.94
N GLY A 181 -4.71 -12.00 -8.62
CA GLY A 181 -4.28 -13.08 -7.72
C GLY A 181 -5.30 -14.22 -7.61
N ASN A 182 -6.59 -13.92 -7.80
CA ASN A 182 -7.67 -14.89 -7.82
C ASN A 182 -7.89 -15.53 -9.20
N LEU A 183 -7.18 -15.11 -10.25
CA LEU A 183 -7.19 -15.81 -11.53
C LEU A 183 -6.39 -17.10 -11.37
N THR A 184 -7.09 -18.23 -11.23
CA THR A 184 -6.48 -19.55 -11.42
C THR A 184 -5.98 -19.60 -12.85
N ILE A 185 -4.67 -19.43 -13.06
CA ILE A 185 -4.02 -19.65 -14.35
C ILE A 185 -4.10 -21.15 -14.61
N THR A 186 -5.20 -21.60 -15.21
CA THR A 186 -5.32 -22.94 -15.78
C THR A 186 -4.28 -23.01 -16.90
N ARG A 187 -3.09 -23.54 -16.62
CA ARG A 187 -2.09 -23.82 -17.66
C ARG A 187 -2.72 -24.83 -18.60
N PRO A 188 -2.98 -24.51 -19.89
CA PRO A 188 -3.31 -25.55 -20.84
C PRO A 188 -2.08 -26.46 -20.93
N PHE A 189 -2.22 -27.70 -20.46
CA PHE A 189 -1.22 -28.73 -20.69
C PHE A 189 -1.19 -28.97 -22.20
N PHE A 190 -0.21 -28.39 -22.89
CA PHE A 190 0.15 -28.87 -24.22
C PHE A 190 0.88 -30.19 -24.02
N PHE A 191 0.26 -31.25 -24.52
CA PHE A 191 0.76 -32.62 -24.64
C PHE A 191 1.99 -32.68 -25.55
#